data_AF-A0A8C1UF96-F1
#
_entry.id   AF-A0A8C1UF96-F1
#
_cell.length_a   1.000
_cell.length_b   1.000
_cell.length_c   1.000
_cell.angle_alpha   90.00
_cell.angle_beta   90.00
_cell.angle_gamma   90.00
#
_symmetry.space_group_name_H-M   'P 1'
#
loop_
_entity.id
_entity.type
_entity.pdbx_description
1 polymer ?
#
loop_
_entity_poly.entity_id
_entity_poly.type
_entity_poly.pdbx_seq_one_letter_code
_entity_poly.pdbx_strand_id
1 'polypeptide(L)'
;MEVTSQPAAFAPSDFHTGLLSCCEDTSVCCYGCFCLTCLGCSIASDMNECCCCGLGMPIRSVYRTKYNIPGSLCNDFWAGYFCMPCAACQLKRDIDIRKRTGEF
;
A
#
# COMPACT_ATOMS: atom_id res chain seq x y z
N MET A 1 -5.19 -18.03 29.54
CA MET A 1 -5.34 -18.83 28.30
C MET A 1 -3.98 -18.87 27.65
N GLU A 2 -3.35 -20.04 27.59
CA GLU A 2 -2.02 -20.20 26.97
C GLU A 2 -2.18 -20.22 25.46
N VAL A 3 -1.36 -19.45 24.73
CA VAL A 3 -1.38 -19.39 23.28
C VAL A 3 -0.70 -20.65 22.73
N THR A 4 -1.45 -21.72 22.54
CA THR A 4 -0.92 -23.04 22.15
C THR A 4 -0.80 -23.25 20.64
N SER A 5 -1.30 -22.32 19.81
CA SER A 5 -1.16 -22.37 18.36
C SER A 5 -0.63 -21.05 17.82
N GLN A 6 0.50 -21.13 17.12
CA GLN A 6 0.94 -20.03 16.27
C GLN A 6 0.06 -20.00 15.02
N PRO A 7 -0.37 -18.81 14.55
CA PRO A 7 -1.05 -18.72 13.27
C PRO A 7 -0.15 -19.33 12.19
N ALA A 8 -0.72 -20.17 11.33
CA ALA A 8 0.00 -20.71 10.18
C ALA A 8 0.53 -19.55 9.33
N ALA A 9 1.73 -19.72 8.76
CA ALA A 9 2.28 -18.74 7.84
C ALA A 9 1.30 -18.54 6.67
N PHE A 10 0.83 -17.30 6.49
CA PHE A 10 0.03 -16.94 5.32
C PHE A 10 0.87 -17.22 4.06
N ALA A 11 0.23 -17.65 2.97
CA ALA A 11 0.93 -17.75 1.70
C ALA A 11 1.46 -16.37 1.30
N PRO A 12 2.70 -16.26 0.77
CA PRO A 12 3.19 -14.99 0.27
C PRO A 12 2.31 -14.51 -0.89
N SER A 13 2.01 -13.22 -0.94
CA SER A 13 1.31 -12.58 -2.06
C SER A 13 2.16 -11.47 -2.65
N ASP A 14 1.92 -11.08 -3.90
CA ASP A 14 2.59 -9.95 -4.52
C ASP A 14 1.66 -8.74 -4.64
N PHE A 15 2.24 -7.56 -4.90
CA PHE A 15 1.44 -6.44 -5.41
C PHE A 15 0.89 -6.81 -6.79
N HIS A 16 -0.37 -6.47 -7.05
CA HIS A 16 -1.01 -6.71 -8.35
C HIS A 16 -0.41 -5.86 -9.47
N THR A 17 0.27 -4.76 -9.15
CA THR A 17 0.89 -3.85 -10.14
C THR A 17 2.28 -3.42 -9.74
N GLY A 18 3.11 -3.06 -10.74
CA GLY A 18 4.47 -2.55 -10.53
C GLY A 18 4.49 -1.12 -10.00
N LEU A 19 5.63 -0.71 -9.43
CA LEU A 19 5.82 0.61 -8.81
C LEU A 19 5.60 1.78 -9.78
N LEU A 20 6.06 1.61 -11.03
CA LEU A 20 6.03 2.64 -12.08
C LEU A 20 4.83 2.51 -13.02
N SER A 21 3.88 1.60 -12.73
CA SER A 21 2.60 1.50 -13.46
C SER A 21 1.65 2.68 -13.16
N CYS A 22 2.10 3.74 -12.50
CA CYS A 22 1.30 4.93 -12.20
C CYS A 22 0.82 5.63 -13.49
N CYS A 23 1.60 5.58 -14.57
CA CYS A 23 1.22 6.14 -15.86
C CYS A 23 0.12 5.34 -16.59
N GLU A 24 -0.19 4.12 -16.15
CA GLU A 24 -1.26 3.30 -16.76
C GLU A 24 -2.66 3.71 -16.27
N ASP A 25 -2.78 4.39 -15.11
CA ASP A 25 -4.01 5.08 -14.69
C ASP A 25 -3.75 6.58 -14.58
N THR A 26 -3.96 7.30 -15.68
CA THR A 26 -3.72 8.75 -15.76
C THR A 26 -4.53 9.54 -14.73
N SER A 27 -5.72 9.06 -14.32
CA SER A 27 -6.55 9.71 -13.30
C SER A 27 -5.92 9.67 -11.90
N VAL A 28 -5.35 8.53 -11.49
CA VAL A 28 -4.66 8.36 -10.20
C VAL A 28 -3.33 9.12 -10.20
N CYS A 29 -2.62 9.15 -11.33
CA CYS A 29 -1.42 9.94 -11.53
C CYS A 29 -1.70 11.46 -11.43
N CYS A 30 -2.77 11.96 -12.07
CA CYS A 30 -3.19 13.36 -11.95
C CYS A 30 -3.65 13.70 -10.53
N TYR A 31 -4.40 12.82 -9.84
CA TYR A 31 -4.80 13.02 -8.45
C TYR A 31 -3.60 12.99 -7.47
N GLY A 32 -2.61 12.12 -7.72
CA GLY A 32 -1.36 12.07 -6.96
C GLY A 32 -0.47 13.29 -7.18
N CYS A 33 -0.50 13.90 -8.37
CA CYS A 33 0.21 15.16 -8.66
C CYS A 33 -0.51 16.42 -8.15
N PHE A 34 -1.85 16.45 -8.14
CA PHE A 34 -2.62 17.63 -7.72
C PHE A 34 -3.05 17.63 -6.24
N CYS A 35 -3.31 16.47 -5.61
CA CYS A 35 -3.58 16.36 -4.16
C CYS A 35 -3.10 15.04 -3.55
N LEU A 36 -1.77 14.89 -3.44
CA LEU A 36 -1.13 13.74 -2.80
C LEU A 36 -1.60 13.51 -1.35
N THR A 37 -1.86 14.60 -0.61
CA THR A 37 -2.36 14.54 0.76
C THR A 37 -3.76 13.93 0.83
N CYS A 38 -4.66 14.29 -0.11
CA CYS A 38 -6.00 13.70 -0.19
C CYS A 38 -5.91 12.19 -0.47
N LEU A 39 -5.04 11.79 -1.40
CA LEU A 39 -4.78 10.40 -1.73
C LEU A 39 -4.28 9.63 -0.50
N GLY A 40 -3.34 10.22 0.24
CA GLY A 40 -2.88 9.72 1.53
C GLY A 40 -4.04 9.48 2.49
N CYS A 41 -4.92 10.46 2.66
CA CYS A 41 -6.05 10.31 3.57
C CYS A 41 -7.05 9.24 3.13
N SER A 42 -7.23 9.02 1.83
CA SER A 42 -8.01 7.88 1.34
C SER A 42 -7.35 6.54 1.68
N ILE A 43 -6.04 6.40 1.48
CA ILE A 43 -5.29 5.20 1.87
C ILE A 43 -5.39 4.97 3.39
N ALA A 44 -5.20 6.02 4.18
CA ALA A 44 -5.33 5.96 5.63
C ALA A 44 -6.73 5.52 6.05
N SER A 45 -7.77 6.14 5.50
CA SER A 45 -9.16 5.76 5.78
C SER A 45 -9.43 4.30 5.44
N ASP A 46 -8.87 3.81 4.32
CA ASP A 46 -9.01 2.42 3.89
C ASP A 46 -8.29 1.43 4.82
N MET A 47 -7.18 1.85 5.43
CA MET A 47 -6.42 1.07 6.41
C MET A 47 -6.82 1.35 7.87
N ASN A 48 -7.88 2.14 8.08
CA ASN A 48 -8.37 2.57 9.40
C ASN A 48 -7.34 3.37 10.23
N GLU A 49 -6.51 4.15 9.54
CA GLU A 49 -5.47 5.01 10.11
C GLU A 49 -5.85 6.50 10.00
N CYS A 50 -5.15 7.35 10.76
CA CYS A 50 -5.32 8.80 10.65
C CYS A 50 -4.90 9.32 9.26
N CYS A 51 -5.61 10.33 8.74
CA CYS A 51 -5.36 11.00 7.45
C CYS A 51 -3.87 11.33 7.21
N CYS A 52 -3.13 11.76 8.24
CA CYS A 52 -1.70 12.08 8.17
C CYS A 52 -0.78 10.85 8.00
N CYS A 53 -1.27 9.65 8.29
CA CYS A 53 -0.50 8.41 8.31
C CYS A 53 -0.57 7.62 7.00
N GLY A 54 -1.36 8.07 6.01
CA GLY A 54 -1.56 7.32 4.77
C GLY A 54 -0.49 7.51 3.71
N LEU A 55 0.58 8.25 4.02
CA LEU A 55 1.71 8.47 3.12
C LEU A 55 3.02 8.02 3.77
N GLY A 56 3.96 7.64 2.92
CA GLY A 56 5.33 7.34 3.30
C GLY A 56 5.57 5.87 3.65
N MET A 57 6.64 5.66 4.40
CA MET A 57 7.21 4.36 4.68
C MET A 57 6.37 3.44 5.57
N PRO A 58 5.82 3.92 6.70
CA PRO A 58 5.17 3.04 7.66
C PRO A 58 3.93 2.36 7.09
N ILE A 59 3.09 3.11 6.39
CA ILE A 59 1.83 2.59 5.84
C ILE A 59 2.07 1.47 4.82
N ARG A 60 3.11 1.61 4.00
CA ARG A 60 3.52 0.58 3.04
C ARG A 60 4.04 -0.67 3.74
N SER A 61 4.87 -0.50 4.76
CA SER A 61 5.37 -1.63 5.54
C SER A 61 4.23 -2.39 6.23
N VAL A 62 3.29 -1.67 6.86
CA VAL A 62 2.11 -2.26 7.52
C VAL A 62 1.25 -3.01 6.51
N TYR A 63 1.05 -2.44 5.32
CA TYR A 63 0.31 -3.11 4.24
C TYR A 63 0.95 -4.42 3.81
N ARG A 64 2.28 -4.42 3.63
CA ARG A 64 3.03 -5.62 3.25
C ARG A 64 2.97 -6.70 4.33
N THR A 65 3.02 -6.32 5.60
CA THR A 65 2.84 -7.28 6.70
C THR A 65 1.42 -7.83 6.76
N LYS A 66 0.40 -7.02 6.42
CA LYS A 66 -1.01 -7.46 6.41
C LYS A 66 -1.27 -8.52 5.35
N TYR A 67 -0.72 -8.37 4.15
CA TYR A 67 -0.94 -9.28 3.02
C TYR A 67 0.23 -10.24 2.74
N ASN A 68 1.18 -10.35 3.68
CA ASN A 68 2.39 -11.16 3.58
C ASN A 68 3.16 -10.96 2.25
N ILE A 69 3.39 -9.71 1.87
CA ILE A 69 4.10 -9.37 0.63
C ILE A 69 5.62 -9.39 0.89
N PRO A 70 6.43 -10.16 0.13
CA PRO A 70 7.86 -10.35 0.40
C PRO A 70 8.70 -9.13 0.00
N GLY A 71 9.46 -8.58 0.95
CA GLY A 71 10.28 -7.37 0.72
C GLY A 71 10.92 -6.85 2.01
N SER A 72 11.52 -5.66 1.94
CA SER A 72 12.28 -5.08 3.05
C SER A 72 11.97 -3.60 3.25
N LEU A 73 12.21 -3.11 4.47
CA LEU A 73 12.14 -1.68 4.80
C LEU A 73 13.06 -0.84 3.91
N CYS A 74 14.21 -1.38 3.51
CA CYS A 74 15.12 -0.70 2.59
C CYS A 74 14.48 -0.52 1.20
N ASN A 75 13.83 -1.56 0.67
CA ASN A 75 13.16 -1.47 -0.62
C ASN A 75 11.97 -0.50 -0.59
N ASP A 76 11.22 -0.49 0.51
CA ASP A 76 10.15 0.48 0.68
C ASP A 76 10.72 1.91 0.74
N PHE A 77 11.90 2.12 1.35
CA PHE A 77 12.55 3.44 1.45
C PHE A 77 12.89 3.97 0.08
N TRP A 78 13.52 3.13 -0.73
CA TRP A 78 13.82 3.48 -2.11
C TRP A 78 12.55 3.71 -2.94
N ALA A 79 11.50 2.93 -2.73
CA ALA A 79 10.22 3.14 -3.40
C ALA A 79 9.64 4.54 -3.12
N GLY A 80 9.67 4.98 -1.85
CA GLY A 80 9.25 6.33 -1.46
C GLY A 80 10.22 7.43 -1.92
N TYR A 81 11.54 7.17 -1.87
CA TYR A 81 12.58 8.14 -2.23
C TYR A 81 12.61 8.46 -3.73
N PHE A 82 12.52 7.44 -4.59
CA PHE A 82 12.54 7.63 -6.04
C PHE A 82 11.24 8.26 -6.57
N CYS A 83 10.08 7.81 -6.09
CA CYS A 83 8.80 8.39 -6.47
C CYS A 83 7.72 8.10 -5.41
N MET A 84 7.62 8.98 -4.42
CA MET A 84 6.56 8.91 -3.40
C MET A 84 5.13 8.85 -3.98
N PRO A 85 4.74 9.68 -4.99
CA PRO A 85 3.40 9.58 -5.55
C PRO A 85 3.16 8.24 -6.24
N CYS A 86 4.14 7.69 -6.97
CA CYS A 86 4.02 6.38 -7.59
C CYS A 86 3.82 5.27 -6.55
N ALA A 87 4.58 5.31 -5.46
CA ALA A 87 4.45 4.35 -4.36
C ALA A 87 3.06 4.44 -3.68
N ALA A 88 2.53 5.65 -3.47
CA ALA A 88 1.19 5.86 -2.93
C ALA A 88 0.09 5.39 -3.91
N CYS A 89 0.25 5.69 -5.21
CA CYS A 89 -0.69 5.26 -6.25
C CYS A 89 -0.72 3.73 -6.39
N GLN A 90 0.44 3.07 -6.37
CA GLN A 90 0.53 1.62 -6.35
C GLN A 90 -0.25 1.04 -5.17
N LEU A 91 -0.03 1.60 -3.97
CA LEU A 91 -0.70 1.15 -2.74
C LEU A 91 -2.23 1.32 -2.84
N LYS A 92 -2.70 2.49 -3.27
CA LYS A 92 -4.14 2.76 -3.44
C LYS A 92 -4.77 1.82 -4.47
N ARG A 93 -4.08 1.57 -5.59
CA ARG A 93 -4.56 0.66 -6.63
C ARG A 93 -4.66 -0.77 -6.11
N ASP A 94 -3.66 -1.24 -5.36
CA ASP A 94 -3.68 -2.58 -4.78
C ASP A 94 -4.84 -2.74 -3.78
N ILE A 95 -5.07 -1.72 -2.94
CA ILE A 95 -6.25 -1.63 -2.07
C ILE A 95 -7.56 -1.77 -2.87
N ASP A 96 -7.70 -1.01 -3.95
CA ASP A 96 -8.92 -1.01 -4.77
C ASP A 96 -9.15 -2.33 -5.52
N ILE A 97 -8.07 -2.97 -5.99
CA ILE A 97 -8.13 -4.30 -6.60
C ILE A 97 -8.60 -5.32 -5.57
N ARG A 98 -7.99 -5.36 -4.38
CA ARG A 98 -8.38 -6.29 -3.31
C ARG A 98 -9.80 -6.06 -2.81
N LYS A 99 -10.26 -4.80 -2.75
CA LYS A 99 -11.66 -4.49 -2.42
C LYS A 99 -12.63 -5.02 -3.48
N ARG A 100 -12.24 -4.97 -4.75
CA ARG A 100 -13.04 -5.50 -5.87
C ARG A 100 -13.08 -7.03 -5.87
N THR A 101 -11.98 -7.69 -5.51
CA THR A 101 -11.91 -9.17 -5.44
C THR A 101 -12.49 -9.74 -4.14
N GLY A 102 -12.71 -8.91 -3.12
CA GLY A 102 -13.24 -9.33 -1.82
C GLY A 102 -12.16 -9.84 -0.86
N GLU A 103 -10.89 -9.48 -1.09
CA GLU A 103 -9.72 -9.95 -0.34
C GLU A 103 -9.13 -8.87 0.61
N PHE A 104 -9.83 -7.73 0.78
CA PHE A 104 -9.33 -6.55 1.49
C PHE A 104 -9.55 -6.58 3.01
#